data_AF-A0ABD5HK43-F1
#
_entry.id   AF-A0ABD5HK43-F1
#
_cell.length_a   1.000
_cell.length_b   1.000
_cell.length_c   1.000
_cell.angle_alpha   90.00
_cell.angle_beta   90.00
_cell.angle_gamma   90.00
#
_symmetry.space_group_name_H-M   'P 1'
#
loop_
_entity.id
_entity.type
_entity.pdbx_description
1 polymer ?
#
loop_
_entity_poly.entity_id
_entity_poly.type
_entity_poly.pdbx_seq_one_letter_code
_entity_poly.pdbx_strand_id
1 'polypeptide(L)'
;MNNKRTITTREQIKINGEVKERTATHIVTGAHGYETLCTSGYNIDRNEQGEIIHNCEKIGEDELPVTCPTCRVVWFHTHEFSLNDFDTLSEKGNFVLTGLKEINI
;
A
#
# COMPACT_ATOMS: atom_id res chain seq x y z
N MET A 1 -2.06 9.06 -24.34
CA MET A 1 -1.08 8.62 -23.34
C MET A 1 -1.85 7.87 -22.29
N ASN A 2 -1.56 6.59 -22.09
CA ASN A 2 -2.05 5.91 -20.89
C ASN A 2 -1.33 6.57 -19.71
N ASN A 3 -2.10 7.21 -18.85
CA ASN A 3 -1.56 7.91 -17.68
C ASN A 3 -1.25 6.83 -16.65
N LYS A 4 0.01 6.71 -16.22
CA LYS A 4 0.40 5.75 -15.18
C LYS A 4 -0.32 6.15 -13.90
N ARG A 5 -1.31 5.36 -13.48
CA ARG A 5 -2.11 5.68 -12.29
C ARG A 5 -1.53 4.99 -11.07
N THR A 6 -1.34 5.76 -10.01
CA THR A 6 -0.82 5.26 -8.74
C THR A 6 -1.67 5.78 -7.58
N ILE A 7 -1.64 5.06 -6.48
CA ILE A 7 -2.28 5.49 -5.23
C ILE A 7 -1.30 5.32 -4.09
N THR A 8 -1.17 6.35 -3.26
CA THR A 8 -0.40 6.32 -2.02
C THR A 8 -1.33 6.02 -0.86
N THR A 9 -0.96 5.02 -0.05
CA THR A 9 -1.70 4.59 1.12
C THR A 9 -0.88 4.71 2.39
N ARG A 10 -1.57 4.83 3.52
CA ARG A 10 -1.06 4.50 4.84
C ARG A 10 -1.66 3.17 5.26
N GLU A 11 -0.82 2.17 5.48
CA GLU A 11 -1.24 0.83 5.88
C GLU A 11 -0.72 0.52 7.28
N GLN A 12 -1.61 0.03 8.14
CA GLN A 12 -1.31 -0.40 9.50
C GLN A 12 -1.77 -1.84 9.69
N ILE A 13 -0.91 -2.69 10.23
CA ILE A 13 -1.21 -4.08 10.55
C ILE A 13 -0.82 -4.37 12.00
N LYS A 14 -1.70 -5.07 12.74
CA LYS A 14 -1.43 -5.56 14.09
C LYS A 14 -1.05 -7.04 13.98
N ILE A 15 0.21 -7.37 14.28
CA ILE A 15 0.73 -8.75 14.27
C ILE A 15 1.36 -9.00 15.63
N ASN A 16 0.98 -10.10 16.29
CA ASN A 16 1.51 -10.50 17.61
C ASN A 16 1.43 -9.38 18.67
N GLY A 17 0.36 -8.58 18.63
CA GLY A 17 0.15 -7.47 19.56
C GLY A 17 1.02 -6.24 19.29
N GLU A 18 1.74 -6.18 18.17
CA GLU A 18 2.51 -5.02 17.75
C GLU A 18 1.96 -4.43 16.47
N VAL A 19 1.87 -3.10 16.42
CA VAL A 19 1.47 -2.39 15.21
C VAL A 19 2.69 -2.11 14.36
N LYS A 20 2.58 -2.48 13.09
CA LYS A 20 3.49 -2.06 12.04
C LYS A 20 2.75 -1.15 11.09
N GLU A 21 3.45 -0.15 10.58
CA GLU A 21 2.91 0.83 9.65
C GLU A 21 3.82 0.99 8.45
N ARG A 22 3.23 1.27 7.28
CA ARG A 22 3.96 1.75 6.11
C ARG A 22 3.19 2.84 5.41
N THR A 23 3.91 3.68 4.69
CA THR A 23 3.37 4.49 3.61
C THR A 23 3.90 3.93 2.29
N ALA A 24 3.02 3.55 1.38
CA ALA A 24 3.38 2.93 0.12
C ALA A 24 2.57 3.50 -1.05
N THR A 25 3.23 3.68 -2.19
CA THR A 25 2.65 4.06 -3.47
C THR A 25 2.51 2.79 -4.32
N HIS A 26 1.30 2.52 -4.80
CA HIS A 26 0.90 1.30 -5.48
C HIS A 26 0.51 1.55 -6.93
N ILE A 27 0.66 0.53 -7.77
CA ILE A 27 0.09 0.54 -9.13
C ILE A 27 -1.41 0.31 -9.05
N VAL A 28 -2.16 1.11 -9.79
CA VAL A 28 -3.60 0.93 -9.99
C VAL A 28 -3.84 0.12 -11.26
N THR A 29 -4.69 -0.91 -11.17
CA THR A 29 -4.99 -1.81 -12.31
C THR A 29 -6.47 -1.85 -12.69
N GLY A 30 -7.36 -1.33 -11.83
CA GLY A 30 -8.80 -1.31 -12.09
C GLY A 30 -9.22 -0.25 -13.10
N ALA A 31 -10.20 -0.57 -13.95
CA ALA A 31 -10.79 0.37 -14.91
C ALA A 31 -11.39 1.62 -14.24
N HIS A 32 -11.78 1.51 -12.97
CA HIS A 32 -12.34 2.61 -12.17
C HIS A 32 -11.27 3.42 -11.41
N GLY A 33 -10.02 2.95 -11.37
CA GLY A 33 -8.94 3.69 -10.73
C GLY A 33 -8.80 3.53 -9.22
N TYR A 34 -9.58 2.63 -8.60
CA TYR A 34 -9.58 2.45 -7.14
C TYR A 34 -8.92 1.15 -6.68
N GLU A 35 -8.72 0.21 -7.59
CA GLU A 35 -8.19 -1.11 -7.31
C GLU A 35 -6.68 -1.10 -7.48
N THR A 36 -5.95 -1.32 -6.38
CA THR A 36 -4.52 -1.57 -6.44
C THR A 36 -4.27 -3.04 -6.71
N LEU A 37 -3.12 -3.36 -7.31
CA LEU A 37 -2.78 -4.74 -7.65
C LEU A 37 -2.45 -5.62 -6.43
N CYS A 38 -2.12 -5.03 -5.29
CA CYS A 38 -1.53 -5.74 -4.16
C CYS A 38 -2.22 -5.51 -2.81
N THR A 39 -3.22 -4.62 -2.73
CA THR A 39 -4.04 -4.45 -1.53
C THR A 39 -5.49 -4.81 -1.87
N SER A 40 -6.22 -5.30 -0.88
CA SER A 40 -7.66 -5.62 -1.02
C SER A 40 -8.56 -4.35 -1.01
N GLY A 41 -8.01 -3.18 -1.33
CA GLY A 41 -8.68 -1.88 -1.22
C GLY A 41 -8.33 -1.08 0.04
N TYR A 42 -9.06 0.01 0.27
CA TYR A 42 -8.94 0.90 1.44
C TYR A 42 -9.97 0.50 2.49
N ASN A 43 -9.58 -0.42 3.37
CA ASN A 43 -10.50 -1.09 4.29
C ASN A 43 -9.94 -1.16 5.70
N ILE A 44 -10.85 -1.35 6.65
CA ILE A 44 -10.55 -1.61 8.05
C ILE A 44 -11.02 -3.03 8.36
N ASP A 45 -10.12 -3.90 8.81
CA ASP A 45 -10.45 -5.24 9.25
C ASP A 45 -10.42 -5.34 10.77
N ARG A 46 -11.39 -6.08 11.32
CA ARG A 46 -11.50 -6.34 12.75
C ARG A 46 -11.45 -7.84 13.03
N ASN A 47 -10.88 -8.22 14.18
CA ASN A 47 -10.97 -9.61 14.65
C ASN A 47 -12.34 -9.91 15.28
N GLU A 48 -12.54 -11.15 15.73
CA GLU A 48 -13.79 -11.60 16.37
C GLU A 48 -14.14 -10.82 17.64
N GLN A 49 -13.15 -10.23 18.31
CA GLN A 49 -13.31 -9.41 19.51
C GLN A 49 -13.61 -7.93 19.18
N GLY A 50 -13.67 -7.58 17.90
CA GLY A 50 -13.93 -6.22 17.43
C GLY A 50 -12.72 -5.30 17.42
N GLU A 51 -11.52 -5.79 17.77
CA GLU A 51 -10.28 -5.01 17.67
C GLU A 51 -9.87 -4.83 16.21
N ILE A 52 -9.36 -3.64 15.87
CA ILE A 52 -8.83 -3.35 14.54
C ILE A 52 -7.48 -4.06 14.39
N ILE A 53 -7.38 -4.93 13.38
CA ILE A 53 -6.17 -5.70 13.07
C ILE A 53 -5.48 -5.24 11.79
N HIS A 54 -6.20 -4.52 10.92
CA HIS A 54 -5.66 -3.93 9.71
C HIS A 54 -6.44 -2.66 9.36
N ASN A 55 -5.73 -1.63 8.90
CA ASN A 55 -6.27 -0.39 8.38
C ASN A 55 -5.46 0.01 7.14
N CYS A 56 -6.14 0.30 6.04
CA CYS A 56 -5.54 0.80 4.81
C CYS A 56 -6.30 2.05 4.37
N GLU A 57 -5.63 3.19 4.43
CA GLU A 57 -6.19 4.50 4.09
C GLU A 57 -5.54 5.03 2.82
N LYS A 58 -6.35 5.57 1.89
CA LYS A 58 -5.83 6.32 0.74
C LYS A 58 -5.45 7.73 1.17
N ILE A 59 -4.21 8.13 0.91
CA ILE A 59 -3.68 9.45 1.27
C ILE A 59 -3.13 10.26 0.08
N GLY A 60 -3.01 9.66 -1.11
CA GLY A 60 -2.53 10.35 -2.31
C GLY A 60 -2.85 9.59 -3.60
N GLU A 61 -2.77 10.28 -4.74
CA GLU A 61 -3.03 9.73 -6.09
C GLU A 61 -2.00 10.28 -7.08
N ASP A 62 -1.68 9.50 -8.11
CA ASP A 62 -0.81 9.85 -9.25
C ASP A 62 0.60 10.35 -8.84
N GLU A 63 1.11 9.81 -7.73
CA GLU A 63 2.48 10.05 -7.24
C GLU A 63 3.45 9.00 -7.79
N LEU A 64 4.66 9.43 -8.14
CA LEU A 64 5.79 8.58 -8.48
C LEU A 64 7.00 9.00 -7.64
N PRO A 65 7.92 8.07 -7.34
CA PRO A 65 7.97 6.67 -7.79
C PRO A 65 7.03 5.72 -7.03
N VAL A 66 6.74 4.54 -7.63
CA VAL A 66 6.07 3.43 -6.95
C VAL A 66 7.00 2.86 -5.88
N THR A 67 6.54 2.80 -4.62
CA THR A 67 7.34 2.35 -3.48
C THR A 67 6.89 0.99 -2.95
N CYS A 68 5.73 0.46 -3.35
CA CYS A 68 5.25 -0.84 -2.89
C CYS A 68 6.13 -2.00 -3.43
N PRO A 69 6.78 -2.80 -2.57
CA PRO A 69 7.62 -3.92 -3.02
C PRO A 69 6.84 -4.99 -3.78
N THR A 70 5.58 -5.25 -3.40
CA THR A 70 4.73 -6.21 -4.10
C THR A 70 4.47 -5.72 -5.52
N CYS A 71 4.03 -4.47 -5.71
CA CYS A 71 3.84 -3.88 -7.04
C CYS A 71 5.11 -3.96 -7.90
N ARG A 72 6.29 -3.81 -7.30
CA ARG A 72 7.56 -4.01 -8.00
C ARG A 72 7.78 -5.47 -8.42
N VAL A 73 7.36 -6.46 -7.65
CA VAL A 73 7.50 -7.85 -8.10
C VAL A 73 6.56 -8.14 -9.26
N VAL A 74 5.35 -7.57 -9.24
CA VAL A 74 4.29 -7.86 -10.23
C VAL A 74 4.17 -6.84 -11.36
N TRP A 75 5.09 -5.85 -11.47
CA TRP A 75 4.97 -4.75 -12.45
C TRP A 75 4.84 -5.22 -13.89
N PHE A 76 5.46 -6.36 -14.22
CA PHE A 76 5.47 -6.93 -15.58
C PHE A 76 4.08 -7.39 -16.05
N HIS A 77 3.12 -7.52 -15.12
CA HIS A 77 1.71 -7.72 -15.44
C HIS A 77 1.01 -6.44 -15.91
N THR A 78 1.70 -5.29 -15.86
CA THR A 78 1.17 -3.98 -16.25
C THR A 78 2.00 -3.45 -17.41
N HIS A 79 1.35 -3.08 -18.53
CA HIS A 79 2.08 -2.59 -19.71
C HIS A 79 2.51 -1.11 -19.59
N GLU A 80 2.07 -0.42 -18.54
CA GLU A 80 2.28 1.03 -18.35
C GLU A 80 3.54 1.36 -17.54
N PHE A 81 4.02 0.42 -16.72
CA PHE A 81 5.13 0.64 -15.80
C PHE A 81 6.41 -0.07 -16.27
N SER A 82 7.54 0.51 -15.91
CA SER A 82 8.89 0.02 -16.18
C SER A 82 9.72 0.05 -14.89
N LEU A 83 10.84 -0.66 -14.84
CA LEU A 83 11.70 -0.71 -13.65
C LEU A 83 12.15 0.66 -13.12
N ASN A 84 12.25 1.68 -13.98
CA ASN A 84 12.65 3.04 -13.59
C ASN A 84 11.54 3.83 -12.87
N ASP A 85 10.30 3.33 -12.88
CA ASP A 85 9.17 3.96 -12.19
C ASP A 85 9.13 3.61 -10.69
N PHE A 86 10.07 2.79 -10.21
CA PHE A 86 10.09 2.26 -8.85
C PHE A 86 11.22 2.84 -8.01
N ASP A 87 10.92 3.10 -6.74
CA ASP A 87 11.93 3.37 -5.75
C ASP A 87 12.51 2.05 -5.24
N THR A 88 13.78 1.82 -5.54
CA THR A 88 14.46 0.57 -5.17
C THR A 88 15.48 0.75 -4.05
N LEU A 89 15.68 1.99 -3.57
CA LEU A 89 16.81 2.33 -2.71
C LEU A 89 16.39 2.94 -1.37
N SER A 90 15.24 3.62 -1.29
CA SER A 90 14.90 4.42 -0.11
C SER A 90 14.29 3.65 1.06
N GLU A 91 14.05 2.34 0.90
CA GLU A 91 13.27 1.50 1.82
C GLU A 91 11.83 1.99 2.09
N LYS A 92 11.37 3.05 1.39
CA LYS A 92 9.96 3.48 1.43
C LYS A 92 9.06 2.34 0.96
N GLY A 93 7.87 2.26 1.57
CA GLY A 93 6.93 1.16 1.32
C GLY A 93 7.19 -0.11 2.16
N ASN A 94 8.24 -0.14 2.98
CA ASN A 94 8.43 -1.19 3.98
C ASN A 94 7.66 -0.90 5.26
N PHE A 95 7.20 -1.97 5.92
CA PHE A 95 6.59 -1.89 7.24
C PHE A 95 7.64 -1.63 8.32
N VAL A 96 7.37 -0.64 9.16
CA VAL A 96 8.17 -0.30 10.33
C VAL A 96 7.36 -0.49 11.61
N LEU A 97 8.03 -0.86 12.70
CA LEU A 97 7.40 -0.94 14.01
C LEU A 97 7.09 0.47 14.52
N THR A 98 5.87 0.69 15.00
CA THR A 98 5.45 2.01 15.52
C THR A 98 5.62 2.16 17.03
N GLY A 99 5.86 1.04 17.74
CA GLY A 99 5.82 0.99 19.20
C GLY A 99 4.40 0.97 19.79
N LEU A 100 3.36 1.06 18.95
CA LEU A 100 1.97 1.00 19.37
C LEU A 100 1.49 -0.44 19.55
N LYS A 101 0.51 -0.62 20.44
CA LYS A 101 -0.17 -1.90 20.69
C LYS A 101 -1.54 -2.00 20.01
N GLU A 102 -2.09 -0.88 19.58
CA GLU A 102 -3.41 -0.77 18.95
C GLU A 102 -3.36 0.16 17.75
N ILE A 103 -4.20 -0.13 16.76
CA ILE A 103 -4.40 0.74 15.59
C ILE A 103 -5.47 1.77 15.98
N ASN A 104 -5.07 3.04 15.98
CA ASN A 104 -5.95 4.18 16.20
C ASN A 104 -6.20 4.88 14.87
N ILE A 105 -7.49 5.11 14.53
CA ILE A 105 -7.96 5.72 13.29
C ILE A 105 -8.66 7.03 13.61
#